data_AF-A0A1B1ZHP4-F1
#
_entry.id   AF-A0A1B1ZHP4-F1
#
_cell.length_a   1.000
_cell.length_b   1.000
_cell.length_c   1.000
_cell.angle_alpha   90.00
_cell.angle_beta   90.00
_cell.angle_gamma   90.00
#
_symmetry.space_group_name_H-M   'P 1'
#
loop_
_entity.id
_entity.type
_entity.pdbx_description
1 polymer ?
#
loop_
_entity_poly.entity_id
_entity_poly.type
_entity_poly.pdbx_seq_one_letter_code
_entity_poly.pdbx_strand_id
1 'polypeptide(L)'
;MAIQADTGVGSGVGGPRWDDVFTPSDLTAGVFDVRWDLRPRVRRWLAGQNLPFASGRETHRPAIDAWALLDGGVVAVSAVTLPGGGPGPGPVTPPGVLSPLLEPGMRVIGYRTLRLLIARLGLPGPTQPLPGEHRDVPGLIDDLFDTRRPDATAVEQAELLATCTDRSSLRWVVTALRP
;
A
#
# COMPACT_ATOMS: atom_id res chain seq x y z
N MET A 1 17.05 -10.63 -11.22
CA MET A 1 15.99 -11.30 -11.99
C MET A 1 14.89 -10.30 -12.27
N ALA A 2 14.73 -9.89 -13.53
CA ALA A 2 13.62 -9.03 -13.96
C ALA A 2 12.31 -9.83 -13.94
N ILE A 3 11.20 -9.19 -13.57
CA ILE A 3 9.88 -9.83 -13.54
C ILE A 3 9.42 -10.03 -14.99
N GLN A 4 9.46 -11.25 -15.52
CA GLN A 4 8.85 -11.54 -16.83
C GLN A 4 7.33 -11.39 -16.74
N ALA A 5 6.78 -10.59 -17.64
CA ALA A 5 5.35 -10.46 -17.86
C ALA A 5 4.85 -11.70 -18.61
N ASP A 6 4.38 -12.70 -17.88
CA ASP A 6 3.63 -13.81 -18.47
C ASP A 6 2.14 -13.44 -18.44
N THR A 7 1.76 -12.56 -19.36
CA THR A 7 0.36 -12.31 -19.71
C THR A 7 0.25 -12.40 -21.21
N GLY A 8 -0.13 -13.59 -21.68
CA GLY A 8 -0.63 -13.79 -23.04
C GLY A 8 -1.94 -13.02 -23.23
N VAL A 9 -1.84 -11.74 -23.56
CA VAL A 9 -2.86 -10.95 -24.26
C VAL A 9 -2.12 -9.90 -25.10
N GLY A 10 -2.09 -10.10 -26.41
CA GLY A 10 -1.88 -9.05 -27.41
C GLY A 10 -0.49 -8.40 -27.47
N SER A 11 0.29 -8.79 -28.47
CA SER A 11 1.40 -7.98 -28.99
C SER A 11 0.87 -6.60 -29.43
N GLY A 12 1.03 -5.61 -28.55
CA GLY A 12 0.71 -4.21 -28.77
C GLY A 12 1.59 -3.36 -27.86
N VAL A 13 2.25 -2.37 -28.43
CA VAL A 13 3.24 -1.52 -27.78
C VAL A 13 2.69 -0.86 -26.51
N GLY A 14 3.25 -1.22 -25.35
CA GLY A 14 3.04 -0.52 -24.07
C GLY A 14 2.16 -1.29 -23.08
N GLY A 15 2.78 -1.85 -22.03
CA GLY A 15 2.05 -2.36 -20.86
C GLY A 15 1.26 -1.26 -20.13
N PRO A 16 0.46 -1.62 -19.10
CA PRO A 16 -0.32 -0.64 -18.35
C PRO A 16 0.59 0.45 -17.77
N ARG A 17 0.12 1.70 -17.78
CA ARG A 17 0.87 2.79 -17.16
C ARG A 17 0.78 2.67 -15.64
N TRP A 18 1.70 3.32 -14.93
CA TRP A 18 1.70 3.29 -13.47
C TRP A 18 0.39 3.81 -12.85
N ASP A 19 -0.23 4.81 -13.46
CA ASP A 19 -1.47 5.46 -13.02
C ASP A 19 -2.73 4.60 -13.28
N ASP A 20 -2.64 3.61 -14.17
CA ASP A 20 -3.66 2.58 -14.34
C ASP A 20 -3.61 1.51 -13.24
N VAL A 21 -2.53 1.47 -12.47
CA VAL A 21 -2.23 0.44 -11.45
C VAL A 21 -2.33 1.02 -10.04
N PHE A 22 -1.79 2.21 -9.84
CA PHE A 22 -1.73 2.92 -8.57
C PHE A 22 -2.54 4.20 -8.68
N THR A 23 -3.75 4.18 -8.12
CA THR A 23 -4.64 5.34 -8.16
C THR A 23 -4.51 6.14 -6.87
N PRO A 24 -4.33 7.48 -6.91
CA PRO A 24 -4.34 8.30 -5.72
C PRO A 24 -5.60 8.05 -4.89
N SER A 25 -5.42 7.79 -3.60
CA SER A 25 -6.52 7.53 -2.68
C SER A 25 -7.12 8.83 -2.15
N ASP A 26 -8.41 8.83 -1.85
CA ASP A 26 -9.12 9.95 -1.22
C ASP A 26 -8.81 10.09 0.30
N LEU A 27 -7.98 9.19 0.82
CA LEU A 27 -7.55 9.17 2.21
C LEU A 27 -6.69 10.40 2.52
N THR A 28 -5.53 10.49 1.91
CA THR A 28 -4.58 11.60 2.06
C THR A 28 -3.53 11.52 0.96
N ALA A 29 -2.83 12.62 0.69
CA ALA A 29 -1.77 12.63 -0.30
C ALA A 29 -0.65 11.63 0.06
N GLY A 30 -0.02 11.03 -0.96
CA GLY A 30 0.99 9.98 -0.76
C GLY A 30 0.42 8.60 -0.42
N VAL A 31 -0.90 8.40 -0.49
CA VAL A 31 -1.55 7.09 -0.41
C VAL A 31 -2.13 6.72 -1.76
N PHE A 32 -1.85 5.51 -2.23
CA PHE A 32 -2.27 5.02 -3.54
C PHE A 32 -2.95 3.66 -3.39
N ASP A 33 -4.17 3.53 -3.89
CA ASP A 33 -4.86 2.25 -3.98
C ASP A 33 -4.28 1.41 -5.12
N VAL A 34 -4.08 0.12 -4.86
CA VAL A 34 -3.54 -0.84 -5.83
C VAL A 34 -4.69 -1.56 -6.54
N ARG A 35 -4.63 -1.59 -7.88
CA ARG A 35 -5.58 -2.32 -8.72
C ARG A 35 -5.62 -3.80 -8.35
N TRP A 36 -6.83 -4.36 -8.31
CA TRP A 36 -7.13 -5.65 -7.69
C TRP A 36 -6.36 -6.84 -8.30
N ASP A 37 -6.16 -6.84 -9.61
CA ASP A 37 -5.48 -7.89 -10.38
C ASP A 37 -3.97 -7.95 -10.12
N LEU A 38 -3.36 -6.83 -9.71
CA LEU A 38 -1.93 -6.76 -9.39
C LEU A 38 -1.61 -6.97 -7.91
N ARG A 39 -2.60 -6.93 -7.01
CA ARG A 39 -2.39 -7.16 -5.56
C ARG A 39 -1.66 -8.49 -5.28
N PRO A 40 -2.01 -9.64 -5.90
CA PRO A 40 -1.28 -10.89 -5.64
C PRO A 40 0.19 -10.83 -6.07
N ARG A 41 0.50 -10.13 -7.17
CA ARG A 41 1.86 -9.96 -7.67
C ARG A 41 2.68 -9.08 -6.73
N VAL A 42 2.10 -7.98 -6.24
CA VAL A 42 2.73 -7.11 -5.23
C VAL A 42 2.97 -7.87 -3.94
N ARG A 43 1.99 -8.62 -3.42
CA ARG A 43 2.17 -9.47 -2.22
C ARG A 43 3.29 -10.48 -2.39
N ARG A 44 3.35 -11.17 -3.53
CA ARG A 44 4.42 -12.16 -3.81
C ARG A 44 5.79 -11.48 -3.84
N TRP A 45 5.89 -10.32 -4.48
CA TRP A 45 7.14 -9.56 -4.50
C TRP A 45 7.57 -9.18 -3.08
N LEU A 46 6.67 -8.58 -2.29
CA LEU A 46 6.91 -8.18 -0.89
C LEU A 46 7.35 -9.36 -0.02
N ALA A 47 6.68 -10.50 -0.13
CA ALA A 47 7.03 -11.72 0.62
C ALA A 47 8.40 -12.30 0.21
N GLY A 48 8.84 -12.07 -1.03
CA GLY A 48 10.17 -12.42 -1.51
C GLY A 48 11.26 -11.42 -1.08
N GLN A 49 10.88 -10.29 -0.47
CA GLN A 49 11.83 -9.33 0.08
C GLN A 49 11.97 -9.58 1.59
N ASN A 50 13.19 -9.51 2.11
CA ASN A 50 13.44 -9.51 3.55
C ASN A 50 13.05 -8.15 4.15
N LEU A 51 11.75 -7.88 4.26
CA LEU A 51 11.18 -6.63 4.77
C LEU A 51 10.57 -6.83 6.16
N PRO A 52 10.61 -5.81 7.03
CA PRO A 52 9.81 -5.80 8.24
C PRO A 52 8.33 -5.95 7.91
N PHE A 53 7.68 -6.89 8.59
CA PHE A 53 6.31 -7.28 8.36
C PHE A 53 5.58 -7.41 9.70
N ALA A 54 4.36 -6.89 9.75
CA ALA A 54 3.46 -7.04 10.87
C ALA A 54 2.03 -7.37 10.38
N SER A 55 1.27 -8.08 11.21
CA SER A 55 -0.13 -8.41 10.92
C SER A 55 -1.00 -8.06 12.14
N GLY A 56 -2.00 -7.22 11.92
CA GLY A 56 -3.02 -6.85 12.91
C GLY A 56 -4.28 -7.67 12.69
N ARG A 57 -4.70 -8.44 13.71
CA ARG A 57 -5.93 -9.25 13.65
C ARG A 57 -6.73 -9.06 14.93
N GLU A 58 -7.82 -8.32 14.84
CA GLU A 58 -8.81 -8.22 15.92
C GLU A 58 -10.13 -8.86 15.49
N THR A 59 -10.82 -9.51 16.42
CA THR A 59 -12.03 -10.33 16.17
C THR A 59 -13.14 -9.59 15.42
N HIS A 60 -13.21 -8.26 15.54
CA HIS A 60 -14.27 -7.43 14.96
C HIS A 60 -13.74 -6.38 13.97
N ARG A 61 -12.47 -6.46 13.57
CA ARG A 61 -11.85 -5.51 12.64
C ARG A 61 -11.28 -6.23 11.43
N PRO A 62 -11.08 -5.52 10.30
CA PRO A 62 -10.39 -6.11 9.17
C PRO A 62 -8.99 -6.56 9.59
N ALA A 63 -8.59 -7.75 9.12
CA ALA A 63 -7.21 -8.19 9.25
C ALA A 63 -6.33 -7.32 8.34
N ILE A 64 -5.22 -6.82 8.88
CA ILE A 64 -4.30 -5.93 8.19
C ILE A 64 -2.94 -6.59 8.15
N ASP A 65 -2.41 -6.77 6.94
CA ASP A 65 -1.04 -7.15 6.71
C ASP A 65 -0.27 -5.89 6.28
N ALA A 66 0.86 -5.59 6.93
CA ALA A 66 1.66 -4.40 6.65
C ALA A 66 3.13 -4.73 6.44
N TRP A 67 3.73 -4.06 5.46
CA TRP A 67 5.16 -4.12 5.15
C TRP A 67 5.74 -2.71 5.20
N ALA A 68 6.85 -2.52 5.91
CA ALA A 68 7.58 -1.26 5.89
C ALA A 68 8.56 -1.22 4.70
N LEU A 69 8.55 -0.11 3.96
CA LEU A 69 9.46 0.16 2.85
C LEU A 69 9.86 1.63 2.87
N LEU A 70 11.15 1.92 2.87
CA LEU A 70 11.68 3.29 2.72
C LEU A 70 10.97 4.29 3.66
N ASP A 71 10.30 5.29 3.08
CA ASP A 71 9.55 6.38 3.72
C ASP A 71 8.10 6.02 4.12
N GLY A 72 7.70 4.76 3.94
CA GLY A 72 6.32 4.33 4.16
C GLY A 72 6.14 2.83 4.06
N GLY A 73 5.25 2.35 3.21
CA GLY A 73 4.98 0.92 3.19
C GLY A 73 3.80 0.50 2.35
N VAL A 74 3.48 -0.79 2.46
CA VAL A 74 2.30 -1.37 1.83
C VAL A 74 1.40 -1.93 2.93
N VAL A 75 0.10 -1.67 2.80
CA VAL A 75 -0.93 -2.20 3.69
C VAL A 75 -1.92 -3.00 2.86
N ALA A 76 -2.22 -4.23 3.27
CA ALA A 76 -3.28 -5.05 2.70
C ALA A 76 -4.37 -5.30 3.76
N VAL A 77 -5.58 -4.83 3.47
CA VAL A 77 -6.76 -4.91 4.32
C VAL A 77 -7.67 -6.03 3.80
N SER A 78 -7.94 -7.01 4.64
CA SER A 78 -8.85 -8.11 4.34
C SER A 78 -10.29 -7.75 4.66
N ALA A 79 -11.24 -8.33 3.92
CA ALA A 79 -12.66 -8.16 4.22
C ALA A 79 -13.02 -8.77 5.58
N VAL A 80 -13.86 -8.07 6.33
CA VAL A 80 -14.51 -8.64 7.52
C VAL A 80 -15.71 -9.44 7.03
N THR A 81 -15.61 -10.77 6.96
CA THR A 81 -16.81 -11.61 6.87
C THR A 81 -17.38 -11.74 8.28
N LEU A 82 -18.29 -10.84 8.66
CA LEU A 82 -19.12 -11.06 9.84
C LEU A 82 -20.07 -12.24 9.54
N PRO A 83 -20.00 -13.37 10.28
CA PRO A 83 -21.00 -14.42 10.15
C PRO A 83 -22.35 -13.86 10.62
N GLY A 84 -23.27 -13.60 9.68
CA GLY A 84 -24.63 -13.10 9.97
C GLY A 84 -25.05 -11.84 9.21
N GLY A 85 -24.15 -11.17 8.47
CA GLY A 85 -24.46 -9.99 7.66
C GLY A 85 -25.06 -10.32 6.30
N GLY A 86 -26.27 -10.91 6.27
CA GLY A 86 -27.08 -10.91 5.05
C GLY A 86 -27.52 -9.48 4.66
N PRO A 87 -27.98 -9.24 3.43
CA PRO A 87 -28.50 -7.93 3.02
C PRO A 87 -29.89 -7.72 3.64
N GLY A 88 -29.93 -7.50 4.95
CA GLY A 88 -31.12 -7.10 5.68
C GLY A 88 -31.15 -5.58 5.85
N PRO A 89 -32.31 -4.92 5.78
CA PRO A 89 -32.40 -3.49 6.04
C PRO A 89 -32.31 -3.25 7.56
N GLY A 90 -31.20 -2.67 8.03
CA GLY A 90 -31.09 -1.97 9.32
C GLY A 90 -29.82 -2.25 10.13
N PRO A 91 -29.53 -1.48 11.20
CA PRO A 91 -30.12 -0.22 11.65
C PRO A 91 -29.19 0.99 11.45
N VAL A 92 -29.77 2.19 11.56
CA VAL A 92 -29.09 3.49 11.58
C VAL A 92 -27.97 3.55 12.63
N THR A 93 -26.75 3.87 12.18
CA THR A 93 -25.60 4.16 13.05
C THR A 93 -25.92 5.35 13.97
N PRO A 94 -25.71 5.25 15.30
CA PRO A 94 -25.86 6.40 16.18
C PRO A 94 -24.85 7.51 15.82
N PRO A 95 -25.20 8.80 15.98
CA PRO A 95 -24.31 9.91 15.64
C PRO A 95 -23.22 10.02 16.71
N GLY A 96 -22.04 9.48 16.40
CA GLY A 96 -20.87 9.54 17.24
C GLY A 96 -19.62 9.19 16.46
N VAL A 97 -19.24 10.03 15.50
CA VAL A 97 -17.92 10.18 14.84
C VAL A 97 -17.05 8.89 14.78
N LEU A 98 -17.60 7.76 14.35
CA LEU A 98 -16.77 6.59 14.03
C LEU A 98 -16.28 6.79 12.61
N SER A 99 -14.97 6.98 12.47
CA SER A 99 -14.35 7.00 11.14
C SER A 99 -14.63 5.68 10.44
N PRO A 100 -14.94 5.67 9.12
CA PRO A 100 -15.21 4.43 8.42
C PRO A 100 -14.03 3.48 8.55
N LEU A 101 -14.30 2.19 8.73
CA LEU A 101 -13.27 1.14 8.64
C LEU A 101 -12.59 1.23 7.27
N LEU A 102 -11.35 0.76 7.19
CA LEU A 102 -10.68 0.69 5.90
C LEU A 102 -11.36 -0.33 4.99
N GLU A 103 -11.69 0.12 3.78
CA GLU A 103 -12.22 -0.76 2.75
C GLU A 103 -11.20 -1.85 2.39
N PRO A 104 -11.65 -3.09 2.12
CA PRO A 104 -10.78 -4.18 1.72
C PRO A 104 -9.98 -3.82 0.47
N GLY A 105 -8.68 -4.10 0.50
CA GLY A 105 -7.80 -3.73 -0.61
C GLY A 105 -6.35 -3.66 -0.23
N MET A 106 -5.54 -3.11 -1.12
CA MET A 106 -4.12 -2.89 -0.89
C MET A 106 -3.77 -1.45 -1.20
N ARG A 107 -2.97 -0.84 -0.33
CA ARG A 107 -2.58 0.56 -0.39
C ARG A 107 -1.07 0.70 -0.27
N VAL A 108 -0.50 1.55 -1.10
CA VAL A 108 0.90 1.99 -1.03
C VAL A 108 0.94 3.33 -0.34
N ILE A 109 1.87 3.49 0.59
CA ILE A 109 2.06 4.69 1.41
C ILE A 109 3.48 5.19 1.17
N GLY A 110 3.61 6.48 0.86
CA GLY A 110 4.90 7.12 0.59
C GLY A 110 5.24 7.17 -0.89
N TYR A 111 5.85 8.27 -1.31
CA TYR A 111 6.20 8.48 -2.72
C TYR A 111 7.40 7.63 -3.13
N ARG A 112 8.41 7.45 -2.25
CA ARG A 112 9.57 6.61 -2.58
C ARG A 112 9.15 5.14 -2.68
N THR A 113 8.27 4.70 -1.79
CA THR A 113 7.67 3.36 -1.87
C THR A 113 6.92 3.15 -3.19
N LEU A 114 6.11 4.12 -3.64
CA LEU A 114 5.44 4.06 -4.93
C LEU A 114 6.45 3.95 -6.08
N ARG A 115 7.45 4.85 -6.12
CA ARG A 115 8.49 4.87 -7.16
C ARG A 115 9.24 3.55 -7.26
N LEU A 116 9.61 2.97 -6.11
CA LEU A 116 10.23 1.67 -6.04
C LEU A 116 9.33 0.58 -6.64
N LEU A 117 8.05 0.53 -6.25
CA LEU A 117 7.13 -0.48 -6.79
C LEU A 117 6.90 -0.33 -8.29
N ILE A 118 6.78 0.90 -8.80
CA ILE A 118 6.68 1.18 -10.24
C ILE A 118 7.91 0.63 -10.98
N ALA A 119 9.11 0.95 -10.49
CA ALA A 119 10.36 0.48 -11.07
C ALA A 119 10.47 -1.05 -11.04
N ARG A 120 10.16 -1.68 -9.90
CA ARG A 120 10.25 -3.14 -9.71
C ARG A 120 9.20 -3.91 -10.51
N LEU A 121 8.03 -3.32 -10.75
CA LEU A 121 7.01 -3.89 -11.62
C LEU A 121 7.27 -3.66 -13.10
N GLY A 122 8.29 -2.85 -13.47
CA GLY A 122 8.62 -2.52 -14.85
C GLY A 122 7.55 -1.65 -15.53
N LEU A 123 6.80 -0.87 -14.75
CA LEU A 123 5.74 0.00 -15.25
C LEU A 123 6.36 1.31 -15.76
N PRO A 124 5.87 1.88 -16.88
CA PRO A 124 6.22 3.23 -17.29
C PRO A 124 5.80 4.20 -16.17
N GLY A 125 6.79 4.78 -15.47
CA GLY A 125 6.57 5.65 -14.31
C GLY A 125 6.33 7.12 -14.66
N PRO A 126 5.99 7.96 -13.66
CA PRO A 126 5.82 9.39 -13.87
C PRO A 126 7.15 10.04 -14.25
N THR A 127 7.19 10.85 -15.30
CA THR A 127 8.42 11.60 -15.68
C THR A 127 8.60 12.88 -14.85
N GLN A 128 7.52 13.39 -14.29
CA GLN A 128 7.51 14.55 -13.41
C GLN A 128 7.19 14.12 -11.96
N PRO A 129 7.63 14.89 -10.95
CA PRO A 129 7.24 14.64 -9.57
C PRO A 129 5.74 14.84 -9.38
N LEU A 130 5.13 13.98 -8.56
CA LEU A 130 3.74 14.11 -8.15
C LEU A 130 3.55 15.29 -7.18
N PRO A 131 2.33 15.83 -7.05
CA PRO A 131 2.06 16.90 -6.09
C PRO A 131 2.43 16.48 -4.66
N GLY A 132 3.40 17.17 -4.06
CA GLY A 132 3.91 16.86 -2.70
C GLY A 132 4.98 15.76 -2.65
N GLU A 133 5.42 15.23 -3.80
CA GLU A 133 6.57 14.34 -3.90
C GLU A 133 7.88 15.14 -3.81
N HIS A 134 8.82 14.65 -3.00
CA HIS A 134 10.18 15.18 -2.97
C HIS A 134 10.96 14.74 -4.21
N ARG A 135 11.77 15.64 -4.78
CA ARG A 135 12.63 15.31 -5.93
C ARG A 135 13.88 14.59 -5.44
N ASP A 136 13.86 13.28 -5.53
CA ASP A 136 15.04 12.46 -5.28
C ASP A 136 15.98 12.45 -6.50
N VAL A 137 17.27 12.27 -6.22
CA VAL A 137 18.29 12.03 -7.25
C VAL A 137 18.01 10.68 -7.93
N PRO A 138 18.14 10.56 -9.26
CA PRO A 138 18.00 9.29 -9.95
C PRO A 138 18.89 8.21 -9.32
N GLY A 139 18.34 6.99 -9.14
CA GLY A 139 19.06 5.86 -8.51
C GLY A 139 19.01 5.83 -6.98
N LEU A 140 18.77 6.96 -6.30
CA LEU A 140 18.75 7.03 -4.84
C LEU A 140 17.77 6.05 -4.20
N ILE A 141 16.58 5.88 -4.79
CA ILE A 141 15.53 5.01 -4.24
C ILE A 141 15.96 3.54 -4.29
N ASP A 142 16.60 3.11 -5.38
CA ASP A 142 17.13 1.76 -5.51
C ASP A 142 18.32 1.54 -4.57
N ASP A 143 19.23 2.51 -4.45
CA ASP A 143 20.36 2.44 -3.53
C ASP A 143 19.90 2.36 -2.07
N LEU A 144 18.94 3.20 -1.66
CA LEU A 144 18.36 3.16 -0.31
C LEU A 144 17.69 1.83 -0.02
N PHE A 145 17.01 1.25 -1.01
CA PHE A 145 16.37 -0.04 -0.85
C PHE A 145 17.42 -1.16 -0.77
N ASP A 146 18.42 -1.19 -1.64
CA ASP A 146 19.38 -2.28 -1.72
C ASP A 146 20.41 -2.24 -0.57
N THR A 147 20.71 -1.05 -0.04
CA THR A 147 21.61 -0.88 1.13
C THR A 147 20.88 -0.94 2.47
N ARG A 148 19.55 -1.12 2.47
CA ARG A 148 18.75 -1.15 3.70
C ARG A 148 19.27 -2.22 4.67
N ARG A 149 19.32 -1.87 5.94
CA ARG A 149 19.60 -2.82 7.02
C ARG A 149 18.33 -3.04 7.82
N PRO A 150 18.14 -4.23 8.41
CA PRO A 150 17.12 -4.42 9.43
C PRO A 150 17.36 -3.40 10.54
N ASP A 151 16.37 -2.54 10.76
CA ASP A 151 16.38 -1.50 11.78
C ASP A 151 15.09 -1.58 12.61
N ALA A 152 15.20 -1.29 13.90
CA ALA A 152 14.08 -1.29 14.83
C ALA A 152 13.00 -0.29 14.39
N THR A 153 13.40 0.87 13.87
CA THR A 153 12.49 1.89 13.32
C THR A 153 11.60 1.32 12.22
N ALA A 154 12.15 0.47 11.34
CA ALA A 154 11.40 -0.11 10.24
C ALA A 154 10.44 -1.21 10.71
N VAL A 155 10.75 -1.90 11.82
CA VAL A 155 9.83 -2.83 12.49
C VAL A 155 8.68 -2.06 13.13
N GLU A 156 8.98 -1.02 13.90
CA GLU A 156 7.97 -0.15 14.53
C GLU A 156 7.04 0.46 13.48
N GLN A 157 7.58 0.87 12.33
CA GLN A 157 6.79 1.37 11.19
C GLN A 157 5.82 0.32 10.64
N ALA A 158 6.28 -0.93 10.46
CA ALA A 158 5.40 -2.01 10.00
C ALA A 158 4.28 -2.29 11.01
N GLU A 159 4.62 -2.33 12.30
CA GLU A 159 3.65 -2.52 13.39
C GLU A 159 2.64 -1.38 13.44
N LEU A 160 3.09 -0.13 13.37
CA LEU A 160 2.23 1.05 13.35
C LEU A 160 1.25 1.01 12.16
N LEU A 161 1.72 0.64 10.98
CA LEU A 161 0.87 0.44 9.80
C LEU A 161 -0.16 -0.69 10.01
N ALA A 162 0.22 -1.78 10.68
CA ALA A 162 -0.69 -2.90 10.96
C ALA A 162 -1.81 -2.55 11.97
N THR A 163 -1.65 -1.49 12.77
CA THR A 163 -2.70 -0.99 13.68
C THR A 163 -3.77 -0.11 13.00
N CYS A 164 -3.55 0.31 11.75
CA CYS A 164 -4.40 1.27 11.05
C CYS A 164 -5.73 0.67 10.58
N THR A 165 -6.73 0.57 11.44
CA THR A 165 -8.01 -0.12 11.13
C THR A 165 -9.10 0.77 10.54
N ASP A 166 -8.97 2.09 10.67
CA ASP A 166 -9.90 3.07 10.13
C ASP A 166 -9.18 4.19 9.37
N ARG A 167 -9.94 4.95 8.58
CA ARG A 167 -9.39 6.03 7.73
C ARG A 167 -8.63 7.10 8.52
N SER A 168 -9.04 7.39 9.76
CA SER A 168 -8.40 8.42 10.59
C SER A 168 -7.08 7.93 11.16
N SER A 169 -7.04 6.71 11.69
CA SER A 169 -5.79 6.07 12.14
C SER A 169 -4.73 6.07 11.03
N LEU A 170 -5.12 5.68 9.81
CA LEU A 170 -4.23 5.67 8.66
C LEU A 170 -3.75 7.08 8.29
N ARG A 171 -4.63 8.10 8.31
CA ARG A 171 -4.23 9.49 8.05
C ARG A 171 -3.20 10.00 9.05
N TRP A 172 -3.37 9.70 10.34
CA TRP A 172 -2.43 10.07 11.37
C TRP A 172 -1.08 9.40 11.17
N VAL A 173 -1.07 8.10 10.91
CA VAL A 173 0.17 7.35 10.66
C VAL A 173 0.89 7.85 9.41
N VAL A 174 0.17 8.08 8.30
CA VAL A 174 0.77 8.66 7.09
C VAL A 174 1.38 10.03 7.36
N THR A 175 0.73 10.86 8.20
CA THR A 175 1.26 12.17 8.57
C THR A 175 2.53 12.05 9.42
N ALA A 176 2.58 11.08 10.33
CA ALA A 176 3.74 10.82 11.19
C ALA A 176 4.92 10.20 10.44
N LEU A 177 4.66 9.41 9.39
CA LEU A 177 5.69 8.75 8.58
C LEU A 177 6.28 9.66 7.50
N ARG A 178 5.66 10.80 7.20
CA ARG A 178 6.25 11.77 6.26
C ARG A 178 7.51 12.37 6.90
N PRO A 179 8.69 12.20 6.28
CA PRO A 179 9.92 12.84 6.74
C PRO A 179 9.88 14.36 6.56
#